data_AF-A0A0F7TDC5-F1
#
_entry.id   AF-A0A0F7TDC5-F1
#
_cell.length_a   1.000
_cell.length_b   1.000
_cell.length_c   1.000
_cell.angle_alpha   90.00
_cell.angle_beta   90.00
_cell.angle_gamma   90.00
#
_symmetry.space_group_name_H-M   'P 1'
#
loop_
_entity.id
_entity.type
_entity.pdbx_description
1 polymer ?
#
loop_
_entity_poly.entity_id
_entity_poly.type
_entity_poly.pdbx_seq_one_letter_code
_entity_poly.pdbx_strand_id
1 'polypeptide(L)'
;MRIPIFQICLALYPLQESKITSDPKTIAANMRKLGLLAQRYNLCVAYEAPSWGIHKNTWQHIQEVLDLVNLPNVGHCLDTFHIASKEAGDPFNVDSPVRPDGMKRLRHSLEELQQTVDPSRIVYLQLSDATVADPKQRAYPRRDLNQPAFMTQSQKLSHISLRGELRRNSAGFTGC
;
A
#
# COMPACT_ATOMS: atom_id res chain seq x y z
N MET A 1 9.90 7.81 -22.44
CA MET A 1 9.26 6.48 -22.61
C MET A 1 8.15 6.37 -21.58
N ARG A 2 6.89 6.14 -21.98
CA ARG A 2 5.77 5.95 -21.04
C ARG A 2 5.62 4.46 -20.77
N ILE A 3 5.75 4.04 -19.51
CA ILE A 3 5.51 2.66 -19.11
C ILE A 3 4.11 2.64 -18.45
N PRO A 4 3.12 1.94 -19.03
CA PRO A 4 1.83 1.81 -18.40
C PRO A 4 1.95 0.93 -17.15
N ILE A 5 1.34 1.39 -16.05
CA ILE A 5 1.42 0.75 -14.73
C ILE A 5 0.07 0.13 -14.40
N PHE A 6 0.09 -1.14 -13.98
CA PHE A 6 -1.04 -1.83 -13.36
C PHE A 6 -0.75 -2.00 -11.87
N GLN A 7 -1.39 -1.16 -11.05
CA GLN A 7 -1.31 -1.30 -9.60
C GLN A 7 -2.26 -2.41 -9.12
N ILE A 8 -1.78 -3.21 -8.19
CA ILE A 8 -2.58 -4.20 -7.48
C ILE A 8 -2.22 -4.15 -6.00
N CYS A 9 -3.22 -4.20 -5.14
CA CYS A 9 -3.02 -4.24 -3.69
C CYS A 9 -3.06 -5.69 -3.20
N LEU A 10 -2.41 -5.96 -2.08
CA LEU A 10 -2.67 -7.19 -1.32
C LEU A 10 -4.14 -7.27 -0.88
N ALA A 11 -4.62 -8.46 -0.51
CA ALA A 11 -6.02 -8.67 -0.19
C ALA A 11 -6.57 -7.67 0.86
N LEU A 12 -7.63 -6.96 0.48
CA LEU A 12 -8.24 -5.89 1.28
C LEU A 12 -9.57 -6.32 1.89
N TYR A 13 -9.89 -5.74 3.04
CA TYR A 13 -11.24 -5.73 3.56
C TYR A 13 -12.24 -5.23 2.48
N PRO A 14 -13.46 -5.79 2.36
CA PRO A 14 -14.13 -6.73 3.28
C PRO A 14 -14.03 -8.21 2.85
N LEU A 15 -12.99 -8.61 2.10
CA LEU A 15 -12.85 -10.00 1.70
C LEU A 15 -12.77 -10.93 2.92
N GLN A 16 -13.36 -12.11 2.79
CA GLN A 16 -13.36 -13.12 3.86
C GLN A 16 -11.98 -13.77 3.97
N GLU A 17 -11.39 -13.73 5.16
CA GLU A 17 -10.06 -14.28 5.43
C GLU A 17 -9.93 -15.76 5.03
N SER A 18 -10.99 -16.56 5.24
CA SER A 18 -11.02 -17.98 4.86
C SER A 18 -10.93 -18.24 3.35
N LYS A 19 -11.14 -17.22 2.51
CA LYS A 19 -11.05 -17.30 1.05
C LYS A 19 -9.74 -16.74 0.51
N ILE A 20 -8.83 -16.33 1.40
CA ILE A 20 -7.57 -15.69 1.07
C ILE A 20 -6.44 -16.55 1.64
N THR A 21 -5.33 -16.60 0.93
CA THR A 21 -4.11 -17.24 1.41
C THR A 21 -3.12 -16.18 1.89
N SER A 22 -2.45 -16.45 3.01
CA SER A 22 -1.30 -15.69 3.48
C SER A 22 0.02 -16.36 3.13
N ASP A 23 0.00 -17.46 2.37
CA ASP A 23 1.22 -18.18 1.96
C ASP A 23 1.96 -17.40 0.87
N PRO A 24 3.19 -16.89 1.14
CA PRO A 24 3.93 -16.10 0.18
C PRO A 24 4.26 -16.87 -1.10
N LYS A 25 4.38 -18.20 -1.05
CA LYS A 25 4.66 -19.02 -2.25
C LYS A 25 3.47 -19.03 -3.21
N THR A 26 2.27 -19.24 -2.67
CA THR A 26 1.03 -19.18 -3.47
C THR A 26 0.80 -17.79 -4.04
N ILE A 27 1.00 -16.75 -3.23
CA ILE A 27 0.87 -15.35 -3.68
C ILE A 27 1.88 -15.07 -4.82
N ALA A 28 3.15 -15.44 -4.64
CA ALA A 28 4.19 -15.25 -5.63
C ALA A 28 3.90 -16.00 -6.94
N ALA A 29 3.38 -17.23 -6.87
CA ALA A 29 2.98 -17.98 -8.07
C ALA A 29 1.88 -17.26 -8.87
N ASN A 30 0.91 -16.66 -8.19
CA ASN A 30 -0.14 -15.86 -8.83
C ASN A 30 0.41 -14.55 -9.40
N MET A 31 1.24 -13.83 -8.64
CA MET A 31 1.89 -12.59 -9.09
C MET A 31 2.82 -12.83 -10.29
N ARG A 32 3.50 -13.97 -10.35
CA ARG A 32 4.31 -14.37 -11.50
C ARG A 32 3.47 -14.60 -12.75
N LYS A 33 2.30 -15.26 -12.63
CA LYS A 33 1.36 -15.40 -13.76
C LYS A 33 0.87 -14.04 -14.25
N LEU A 34 0.50 -13.14 -13.33
CA LEU A 34 0.11 -11.77 -13.65
C LEU A 34 1.25 -11.01 -14.34
N GLY A 35 2.47 -11.10 -13.83
CA GLY A 35 3.66 -10.45 -14.39
C GLY A 35 3.94 -10.91 -15.82
N LEU A 36 3.90 -12.23 -16.09
CA LEU A 36 4.07 -12.78 -17.43
C LEU A 36 2.96 -12.34 -18.39
N LEU A 37 1.71 -12.23 -17.92
CA LEU A 37 0.61 -11.69 -18.71
C LEU A 37 0.82 -10.20 -19.02
N ALA A 38 1.21 -9.41 -18.01
CA ALA A 38 1.47 -7.99 -18.12
C ALA A 38 2.57 -7.66 -19.14
N GLN A 39 3.62 -8.49 -19.23
CA GLN A 39 4.67 -8.33 -20.25
C GLN A 39 4.12 -8.32 -21.68
N ARG A 40 3.10 -9.13 -21.97
CA ARG A 40 2.45 -9.18 -23.30
C ARG A 40 1.78 -7.87 -23.70
N TYR A 41 1.47 -7.02 -22.72
CA TYR A 41 0.85 -5.72 -22.89
C TYR A 41 1.82 -4.56 -22.59
N ASN A 42 3.12 -4.84 -22.44
CA ASN A 42 4.14 -3.86 -22.04
C ASN A 42 3.80 -3.13 -20.72
N LEU A 43 3.17 -3.84 -19.77
CA LEU A 43 2.77 -3.30 -18.47
C LEU A 43 3.80 -3.64 -17.38
N CYS A 44 4.02 -2.69 -16.47
CA CYS A 44 4.62 -2.95 -15.17
C CYS A 44 3.54 -3.15 -14.11
N VAL A 45 3.70 -4.18 -13.29
CA VAL A 45 2.81 -4.47 -12.16
C VAL A 45 3.42 -3.86 -10.89
N ALA A 46 2.67 -2.96 -10.24
CA ALA A 46 3.08 -2.34 -8.99
C ALA A 46 2.27 -2.95 -7.84
N TYR A 47 2.93 -3.69 -6.95
CA TYR A 47 2.30 -4.40 -5.84
C TYR A 47 2.36 -3.54 -4.56
N GLU A 48 1.19 -3.22 -4.01
CA GLU A 48 1.04 -2.32 -2.88
C GLU A 48 0.63 -3.07 -1.60
N ALA A 49 1.12 -2.59 -0.46
CA ALA A 49 0.70 -3.03 0.87
C ALA A 49 -0.09 -1.95 1.63
N PRO A 50 -1.42 -1.87 1.46
CA PRO A 50 -2.24 -0.91 2.20
C PRO A 50 -2.30 -1.20 3.69
N SER A 51 -2.29 -0.17 4.51
CA SER A 51 -2.32 -0.26 5.99
C SER A 51 -3.59 -0.91 6.57
N TRP A 52 -4.61 -1.16 5.74
CA TRP A 52 -5.83 -1.91 6.07
C TRP A 52 -5.95 -3.28 5.37
N GLY A 53 -4.85 -3.79 4.80
CA GLY A 53 -4.79 -5.15 4.28
C GLY A 53 -5.11 -6.22 5.33
N ILE A 54 -5.69 -7.34 4.88
CA ILE A 54 -6.16 -8.44 5.74
C ILE A 54 -5.00 -9.18 6.39
N HIS A 55 -3.92 -9.44 5.64
CA HIS A 55 -2.73 -10.12 6.11
C HIS A 55 -1.47 -9.30 5.87
N LYS A 56 -0.45 -9.49 6.74
CA LYS A 56 0.95 -9.05 6.61
C LYS A 56 1.14 -7.88 5.64
N ASN A 57 0.58 -6.74 6.00
CA ASN A 57 0.45 -5.60 5.11
C ASN A 57 1.59 -4.60 5.29
N THR A 58 2.81 -5.08 5.03
CA THR A 58 4.04 -4.30 5.11
C THR A 58 4.86 -4.44 3.83
N TRP A 59 5.72 -3.46 3.57
CA TRP A 59 6.62 -3.53 2.40
C TRP A 59 7.58 -4.72 2.50
N GLN A 60 7.96 -5.16 3.70
CA GLN A 60 8.79 -6.35 3.92
C GLN A 60 8.10 -7.61 3.38
N HIS A 61 6.80 -7.78 3.64
CA HIS A 61 6.07 -8.94 3.11
C HIS A 61 5.96 -8.89 1.58
N ILE A 62 5.77 -7.71 1.01
CA ILE A 62 5.81 -7.53 -0.45
C ILE A 62 7.19 -7.91 -0.98
N GLN A 63 8.27 -7.52 -0.30
CA GLN A 63 9.63 -7.88 -0.67
C GLN A 63 9.83 -9.40 -0.71
N GLU A 64 9.39 -10.13 0.33
CA GLU A 64 9.40 -11.60 0.36
C GLU A 64 8.71 -12.21 -0.87
N VAL A 65 7.54 -11.68 -1.23
CA VAL A 65 6.78 -12.14 -2.41
C VAL A 65 7.52 -11.81 -3.70
N LEU A 66 8.05 -10.59 -3.84
CA LEU A 66 8.73 -10.14 -5.06
C LEU A 66 10.03 -10.92 -5.31
N ASP A 67 10.75 -11.30 -4.26
CA ASP A 67 11.92 -12.17 -4.35
C ASP A 67 11.56 -13.55 -4.93
N LEU A 68 10.40 -14.08 -4.57
CA LEU A 68 9.89 -15.34 -5.14
C LEU A 68 9.32 -15.17 -6.56
N VAL A 69 8.71 -14.01 -6.88
CA VAL A 69 8.18 -13.71 -8.22
C VAL A 69 9.32 -13.63 -9.23
N ASN A 70 10.40 -12.93 -8.88
CA ASN A 70 11.61 -12.74 -9.68
C ASN A 70 11.34 -12.35 -11.14
N LEU A 71 10.56 -11.28 -11.34
CA LEU A 71 10.29 -10.70 -12.66
C LEU A 71 10.60 -9.20 -12.67
N PRO A 72 11.30 -8.67 -13.68
CA PRO A 72 11.74 -7.27 -13.70
C PRO A 72 10.61 -6.26 -13.94
N ASN A 73 9.44 -6.71 -14.41
CA ASN A 73 8.25 -5.87 -14.61
C ASN A 73 7.25 -5.97 -13.45
N VAL A 74 7.59 -6.65 -12.35
CA VAL A 74 6.76 -6.72 -11.15
C VAL A 74 7.57 -6.15 -9.99
N GLY A 75 7.05 -5.13 -9.32
CA GLY A 75 7.79 -4.43 -8.28
C GLY A 75 6.89 -3.75 -7.26
N HIS A 76 7.49 -2.99 -6.35
CA HIS A 76 6.80 -2.27 -5.29
C HIS A 76 6.01 -1.07 -5.82
N CYS A 77 4.81 -0.90 -5.28
CA CYS A 77 4.16 0.38 -5.11
C CYS A 77 4.37 0.80 -3.65
N LEU A 78 5.27 1.76 -3.41
CA LEU A 78 5.47 2.28 -2.06
C LEU A 78 4.54 3.46 -1.84
N ASP A 79 3.82 3.48 -0.73
CA ASP A 79 2.92 4.56 -0.35
C ASP A 79 3.32 5.10 1.03
N THR A 80 3.55 6.42 1.13
CA THR A 80 4.05 7.04 2.36
C THR A 80 3.03 6.99 3.49
N PHE A 81 1.74 7.15 3.19
CA PHE A 81 0.70 7.04 4.21
C PHE A 81 0.63 5.62 4.75
N HIS A 82 0.65 4.58 3.91
CA HIS A 82 0.55 3.20 4.34
C HIS A 82 1.71 2.77 5.23
N ILE A 83 2.93 3.15 4.85
CA ILE A 83 4.12 2.89 5.67
C ILE A 83 4.03 3.69 6.98
N ALA A 84 3.78 5.00 6.93
CA ALA A 84 3.75 5.85 8.13
C ALA A 84 2.61 5.49 9.09
N SER A 85 1.40 5.23 8.59
CA SER A 85 0.24 4.87 9.40
C SER A 85 0.46 3.54 10.12
N LYS A 86 1.10 2.57 9.47
CA LYS A 86 1.44 1.28 10.06
C LYS A 86 2.50 1.41 11.16
N GLU A 87 3.59 2.13 10.87
CA GLU A 87 4.75 2.21 11.76
C GLU A 87 4.58 3.22 12.90
N ALA A 88 3.88 4.32 12.64
CA ALA A 88 3.81 5.47 13.53
C ALA A 88 2.38 5.90 13.91
N GLY A 89 1.41 5.70 13.02
CA GLY A 89 0.06 6.27 13.15
C GLY A 89 -0.73 5.78 14.37
N ASP A 90 -1.42 6.73 15.01
CA ASP A 90 -2.49 6.49 15.96
C ASP A 90 -3.82 7.03 15.39
N PRO A 91 -4.68 6.18 14.81
CA PRO A 91 -5.88 6.62 14.11
C PRO A 91 -7.01 7.06 15.05
N PHE A 92 -6.83 6.96 16.37
CA PHE A 92 -7.86 7.32 17.37
C PHE A 92 -7.47 8.51 18.23
N ASN A 93 -6.21 8.95 18.17
CA ASN A 93 -5.71 10.04 18.98
C ASN A 93 -5.60 11.31 18.14
N VAL A 94 -6.63 12.15 18.20
CA VAL A 94 -6.68 13.41 17.45
C VAL A 94 -5.60 14.38 17.95
N ASP A 95 -5.33 14.39 19.25
CA ASP A 95 -4.38 15.32 19.88
C ASP A 95 -2.92 14.91 19.60
N SER A 96 -2.67 13.61 19.47
CA SER A 96 -1.36 13.03 19.17
C SER A 96 -1.52 11.88 18.15
N PRO A 97 -1.62 12.18 16.84
CA PRO A 97 -1.89 11.19 15.79
C PRO A 97 -0.71 10.25 15.50
N VAL A 98 0.34 10.33 16.32
CA VAL A 98 1.56 9.53 16.27
C VAL A 98 1.73 8.88 17.63
N ARG A 99 2.00 7.57 17.63
CA ARG A 99 2.26 6.80 18.85
C ARG A 99 3.57 7.27 19.52
N PRO A 100 3.74 7.11 20.85
CA PRO A 100 4.93 7.59 21.59
C PRO A 100 6.30 7.19 20.99
N ASP A 101 6.43 6.03 20.36
CA ASP A 101 7.66 5.57 19.66
C ASP A 101 7.53 5.54 18.12
N GLY A 102 6.45 6.08 17.58
CA GLY A 102 6.07 5.93 16.18
C GLY A 102 7.15 6.39 15.21
N MET A 103 7.73 7.57 15.46
CA MET A 103 8.77 8.14 14.60
C MET A 103 10.08 7.34 14.64
N LYS A 104 10.41 6.72 15.78
CA LYS A 104 11.58 5.85 15.90
C LYS A 104 11.40 4.58 15.07
N ARG A 105 10.21 3.96 15.14
CA ARG A 105 9.86 2.76 14.34
C ARG A 105 9.82 3.07 12.85
N LEU A 106 9.20 4.18 12.46
CA LEU A 106 9.17 4.61 11.06
C LEU A 106 10.58 4.84 10.52
N ARG A 107 11.45 5.53 11.26
CA ARG A 107 12.85 5.73 10.87
C ARG A 107 13.56 4.39 10.65
N HIS A 108 13.43 3.47 11.59
CA HIS A 108 14.03 2.14 11.49
C HIS A 108 13.52 1.36 10.27
N SER A 109 12.19 1.36 10.03
CA SER A 109 11.57 0.70 8.87
C SER A 109 12.06 1.31 7.55
N LEU A 110 12.27 2.63 7.48
CA LEU A 110 12.81 3.29 6.28
C LEU A 110 14.30 3.03 6.07
N GLU A 111 15.09 2.92 7.15
CA GLU A 111 16.50 2.50 7.08
C GLU A 111 16.62 1.06 6.56
N GLU A 112 15.78 0.15 7.05
CA GLU A 112 15.69 -1.23 6.57
C GLU A 112 15.26 -1.29 5.10
N LEU A 113 14.28 -0.48 4.69
CA LEU A 113 13.82 -0.37 3.31
C LEU A 113 14.96 0.07 2.39
N GLN A 114 15.70 1.09 2.79
CA GLN A 114 16.85 1.60 2.02
C GLN A 114 17.94 0.53 1.84
N GLN A 115 18.17 -0.31 2.85
CA GLN A 115 19.20 -1.35 2.81
C GLN A 115 18.77 -2.60 2.03
N THR A 116 17.46 -2.87 1.98
CA THR A 116 16.91 -4.13 1.47
C THR A 116 16.39 -4.02 0.05
N VAL A 117 15.70 -2.92 -0.29
CA VAL A 117 14.98 -2.79 -1.56
C VAL A 117 15.88 -2.17 -2.63
N ASP A 118 16.19 -2.96 -3.67
CA ASP A 118 16.81 -2.42 -4.88
C ASP A 118 15.89 -1.36 -5.52
N PRO A 119 16.37 -0.12 -5.75
CA PRO A 119 15.56 0.95 -6.34
C PRO A 119 14.92 0.58 -7.69
N SER A 120 15.54 -0.32 -8.46
CA SER A 120 14.99 -0.83 -9.72
C SER A 120 13.71 -1.63 -9.53
N ARG A 121 13.45 -2.16 -8.33
CA ARG A 121 12.21 -2.87 -7.97
C ARG A 121 11.10 -1.93 -7.55
N ILE A 122 11.33 -0.63 -7.42
CA ILE A 122 10.27 0.34 -7.13
C ILE A 122 9.66 0.79 -8.46
N VAL A 123 8.39 0.42 -8.71
CA VAL A 123 7.70 0.82 -9.93
C VAL A 123 7.34 2.30 -9.84
N TYR A 124 6.77 2.72 -8.71
CA TYR A 124 6.53 4.13 -8.40
C TYR A 124 6.30 4.35 -6.90
N LEU A 125 6.37 5.62 -6.49
CA LEU A 125 6.13 6.11 -5.14
C LEU A 125 4.85 6.94 -5.10
N GLN A 126 3.93 6.58 -4.23
CA GLN A 126 2.73 7.33 -3.92
C GLN A 126 3.00 8.20 -2.68
N LEU A 127 2.97 9.51 -2.87
CA LEU A 127 3.11 10.49 -1.80
C LEU A 127 1.71 10.88 -1.31
N SER A 128 1.34 10.29 -0.19
CA SER A 128 0.04 10.48 0.44
C SER A 128 0.20 10.81 1.92
N ASP A 129 -0.74 11.60 2.42
CA ASP A 129 -0.92 11.89 3.83
C ASP A 129 -2.38 11.63 4.24
N ALA A 130 -2.62 11.63 5.55
CA ALA A 130 -3.97 11.63 6.06
C ALA A 130 -4.09 12.32 7.42
N THR A 131 -5.28 12.81 7.71
CA THR A 131 -5.63 13.33 9.04
C THR A 131 -6.41 12.28 9.82
N VAL A 132 -6.35 12.34 11.15
CA VAL A 132 -7.22 11.52 12.00
C VAL A 132 -8.69 11.80 11.66
N ALA A 133 -9.49 10.74 11.68
CA ALA A 133 -10.92 10.83 11.43
C ALA A 133 -11.57 11.73 12.49
N ASP A 134 -12.25 12.79 12.08
CA ASP A 134 -13.03 13.62 13.00
C ASP A 134 -14.24 12.81 13.50
N PRO A 135 -14.41 12.59 14.82
CA PRO A 135 -15.57 11.89 15.36
C PRO A 135 -16.91 12.57 15.05
N LYS A 136 -16.89 13.86 14.68
CA LYS A 136 -18.08 14.65 14.32
C LYS A 136 -18.41 14.60 12.83
N GLN A 137 -17.58 13.97 11.99
CA GLN A 137 -17.83 13.91 10.56
C GLN A 137 -19.07 13.07 10.23
N ARG A 138 -19.76 13.44 9.15
CA ARG A 138 -20.90 12.68 8.64
C ARG A 138 -20.41 11.29 8.21
N ALA A 139 -20.97 10.23 8.83
CA ALA A 139 -20.55 8.81 8.76
C ALA A 139 -19.64 8.28 9.89
N TYR A 140 -19.41 9.07 10.95
CA TYR A 140 -18.88 8.57 12.24
C TYR A 140 -20.02 8.41 13.27
N PRO A 141 -20.04 7.34 14.11
CA PRO A 141 -19.12 6.21 14.10
C PRO A 141 -19.31 5.31 12.87
N ARG A 142 -18.28 4.50 12.57
CA ARG A 142 -18.23 3.60 11.41
C ARG A 142 -19.54 2.78 11.28
N ARG A 143 -20.10 2.72 10.06
CA ARG A 143 -21.29 1.90 9.76
C ARG A 143 -21.00 0.40 9.92
N ASP A 144 -19.78 -0.05 9.59
CA ASP A 144 -19.28 -1.38 9.93
C ASP A 144 -18.19 -1.27 11.00
N LEU A 145 -18.45 -1.85 12.17
CA LEU A 145 -17.49 -1.89 13.29
C LEU A 145 -16.25 -2.74 12.98
N ASN A 146 -16.34 -3.65 12.00
CA ASN A 146 -15.22 -4.48 11.55
C ASN A 146 -14.29 -3.76 10.55
N GLN A 147 -14.66 -2.55 10.09
CA GLN A 147 -13.84 -1.79 9.17
C GLN A 147 -12.52 -1.32 9.84
N PRO A 148 -11.35 -1.51 9.19
CA PRO A 148 -10.06 -1.02 9.69
C PRO A 148 -10.04 0.50 9.95
N ALA A 149 -9.38 0.91 11.04
CA ALA A 149 -9.37 2.31 11.49
C ALA A 149 -8.76 3.30 10.48
N PHE A 150 -7.68 2.89 9.82
CA PHE A 150 -6.98 3.72 8.83
C PHE A 150 -7.79 3.96 7.55
N MET A 151 -8.85 3.18 7.28
CA MET A 151 -9.75 3.43 6.14
C MET A 151 -10.67 4.63 6.34
N THR A 152 -10.87 5.10 7.58
CA THR A 152 -11.79 6.22 7.89
C THR A 152 -11.07 7.57 7.86
N GLN A 153 -9.76 7.60 7.58
CA GLN A 153 -8.99 8.83 7.50
C GLN A 153 -9.19 9.50 6.13
N SER A 154 -9.24 10.84 6.13
CA SER A 154 -9.27 11.61 4.88
C SER A 154 -7.87 11.63 4.28
N GLN A 155 -7.71 11.04 3.10
CA GLN A 155 -6.43 10.95 2.41
C GLN A 155 -6.27 12.06 1.37
N LYS A 156 -5.11 12.72 1.34
CA LYS A 156 -4.70 13.52 0.17
C LYS A 156 -3.61 12.77 -0.57
N LEU A 157 -3.75 12.75 -1.89
CA LEU A 157 -2.95 11.89 -2.76
C LEU A 157 -2.17 12.71 -3.78
N SER A 158 -0.89 12.43 -3.87
CA SER A 158 0.01 12.84 -4.95
C SER A 158 0.88 11.66 -5.37
N HIS A 159 1.27 11.57 -6.63
CA HIS A 159 2.06 10.44 -7.12
C HIS A 159 3.36 10.93 -7.76
N ILE A 160 4.46 10.24 -7.49
CA ILE A 160 5.75 10.43 -8.14
C ILE A 160 6.16 9.09 -8.76
N SER A 161 6.21 9.03 -10.08
CA SER A 161 6.77 7.87 -10.76
C SER A 161 8.27 8.05 -11.00
N LEU A 162 9.03 7.08 -10.51
CA LEU A 162 10.46 6.99 -10.72
C LEU A 162 10.80 6.45 -12.13
N ARG A 163 9.79 6.06 -12.92
CA ARG A 163 9.93 5.51 -14.28
C ARG A 163 9.16 6.28 -15.38
N GLY A 164 8.77 7.54 -15.14
CA GLY A 164 8.12 8.44 -16.13
C GLY A 164 6.75 8.99 -15.69
N GLU A 165 6.24 10.05 -16.32
CA GLU A 165 5.06 10.81 -15.85
C GLU A 165 3.73 10.02 -15.75
N LEU A 166 3.03 10.18 -14.61
CA LEU A 166 1.65 9.72 -14.38
C LEU A 166 0.63 10.76 -14.87
N ARG A 167 -0.46 10.30 -15.49
CA ARG A 167 -1.68 11.10 -15.68
C ARG A 167 -2.61 10.95 -14.48
N ARG A 168 -3.14 12.08 -14.00
CA ARG A 168 -4.21 12.15 -13.01
C ARG A 168 -5.47 11.49 -13.56
N ASN A 169 -5.97 10.46 -12.88
CA ASN A 169 -7.41 10.22 -12.80
C ASN A 169 -7.82 10.56 -11.37
N SER A 170 -8.30 11.78 -11.17
CA SER A 170 -8.95 12.19 -9.93
C SER A 170 -10.32 11.50 -9.85
N ALA A 171 -10.33 10.25 -9.42
CA ALA A 171 -11.52 9.66 -8.80
C ALA A 171 -11.49 10.11 -7.34
N GLY A 172 -12.02 11.30 -7.07
CA GLY A 172 -12.38 11.67 -5.72
C GLY A 172 -13.39 10.66 -5.21
N PHE A 173 -13.10 10.01 -4.08
CA PHE A 173 -14.09 9.26 -3.33
C PHE A 173 -15.05 10.28 -2.71
N THR A 174 -16.03 10.75 -3.48
CA THR A 174 -17.23 11.38 -2.95
C THR A 174 -18.16 10.27 -2.48
N GLY A 175 -18.46 10.28 -1.18
CA GLY A 175 -19.02 9.15 -0.45
C GLY A 175 -20.48 8.77 -0.73
N CYS A 176 -20.90 7.77 0.04
CA CYS A 176 -22.29 7.40 0.37
C CYS A 176 -22.33 6.86 1.81
#